data_AF-A0A2N1UWL7-F1
#
_entry.id   AF-A0A2N1UWL7-F1
#
_cell.length_a   1.000
_cell.length_b   1.000
_cell.length_c   1.000
_cell.angle_alpha   90.00
_cell.angle_beta   90.00
_cell.angle_gamma   90.00
#
_symmetry.space_group_name_H-M   'P 1'
#
loop_
_entity.id
_entity.type
_entity.pdbx_description
1 polymer ?
#
loop_
_entity_poly.entity_id
_entity_poly.type
_entity_poly.pdbx_seq_one_letter_code
_entity_poly.pdbx_strand_id
1 'polypeptide(L)'
;MNIDHKLLASAREAYLRLLDLYRPLDAQISAAEPNWDPQDHFCTHLAALCADTALVMLGADHELSEPELVAFNTLFALHETPQSLASMAEWISQREVAEAEFFNRLDRFMLSSSLVDARSGSQRTLEVLDFFKSLGQLVALIDERYHQSEDHFYRQLCERIEASWQQVDNFVHEAEPALVLDLRNGSQSLYRLA
;
A
#
# COMPACT_ATOMS: atom_id res chain seq x y z
N MET A 1 25.92 -2.09 13.81
CA MET A 1 24.53 -1.73 13.49
C MET A 1 23.62 -2.75 14.13
N ASN A 2 22.55 -2.32 14.79
CA ASN A 2 21.57 -3.24 15.36
C ASN A 2 20.21 -2.69 14.95
N ILE A 3 19.77 -3.03 13.74
CA ILE A 3 18.36 -2.84 13.35
C ILE A 3 17.55 -3.47 14.48
N ASP A 4 16.60 -2.74 15.08
CA ASP A 4 15.79 -3.31 16.15
C ASP A 4 14.89 -4.40 15.56
N HIS A 5 15.37 -5.64 15.63
CA HIS A 5 14.67 -6.81 15.14
C HIS A 5 13.26 -6.96 15.74
N LYS A 6 13.00 -6.40 16.93
CA LYS A 6 11.65 -6.39 17.52
C LYS A 6 10.73 -5.39 16.84
N LEU A 7 11.26 -4.22 16.46
CA LEU A 7 10.52 -3.21 15.71
C LEU A 7 10.13 -3.76 14.33
N LEU A 8 11.08 -4.36 13.61
CA LEU A 8 10.79 -4.98 12.30
C LEU A 8 9.80 -6.14 12.42
N ALA A 9 9.92 -6.99 13.44
CA ALA A 9 8.97 -8.08 13.67
C ALA A 9 7.55 -7.54 13.94
N SER A 10 7.43 -6.47 14.73
CA SER A 10 6.14 -5.85 15.04
C SER A 10 5.51 -5.19 13.81
N ALA A 11 6.33 -4.52 12.98
CA ALA A 11 5.89 -3.93 11.73
C ALA A 11 5.43 -4.99 10.73
N ARG A 12 6.15 -6.09 10.63
CA ARG A 12 5.75 -7.26 9.83
C ARG A 12 4.44 -7.85 10.31
N GLU A 13 4.25 -7.99 11.62
CA GLU A 13 3.00 -8.49 12.18
C GLU A 13 1.83 -7.54 11.86
N ALA A 14 2.04 -6.21 11.97
CA ALA A 14 1.04 -5.22 11.58
C ALA A 14 0.69 -5.31 10.08
N TYR A 15 1.70 -5.45 9.21
CA TYR A 15 1.51 -5.66 7.78
C TYR A 15 0.69 -6.92 7.48
N LEU A 16 1.03 -8.05 8.11
CA LEU A 16 0.30 -9.31 7.91
C LEU A 16 -1.14 -9.23 8.41
N ARG A 17 -1.37 -8.59 9.56
CA ARG A 17 -2.73 -8.33 10.07
C ARG A 17 -3.54 -7.47 9.10
N LEU A 18 -2.91 -6.45 8.49
CA LEU A 18 -3.56 -5.60 7.51
C LEU A 18 -4.01 -6.41 6.28
N LEU A 19 -3.16 -7.29 5.76
CA LEU A 19 -3.56 -8.19 4.67
C LEU A 19 -4.69 -9.14 5.08
N ASP A 20 -4.65 -9.68 6.31
CA ASP A 20 -5.69 -10.56 6.83
C ASP A 20 -7.08 -9.89 6.90
N LEU A 21 -7.17 -8.57 7.01
CA LEU A 21 -8.44 -7.83 6.94
C LEU A 21 -9.13 -7.96 5.58
N TYR A 22 -8.36 -8.07 4.49
CA TYR A 22 -8.85 -8.11 3.12
C TYR A 22 -8.96 -9.54 2.57
N ARG A 23 -8.27 -10.53 3.15
CA ARG A 23 -8.35 -11.94 2.69
C ARG A 23 -9.79 -12.49 2.62
N PRO A 24 -10.68 -12.23 3.59
CA PRO A 24 -12.08 -12.70 3.49
C PRO A 24 -12.82 -12.07 2.30
N LEU A 25 -12.52 -10.80 1.98
CA LEU A 25 -13.13 -10.10 0.85
C LEU A 25 -12.64 -10.68 -0.48
N ASP A 26 -11.34 -10.92 -0.62
CA ASP A 26 -10.78 -11.54 -1.82
C ASP A 26 -11.34 -12.96 -2.04
N ALA A 27 -11.51 -13.73 -0.97
CA ALA A 27 -12.15 -15.05 -1.04
C ALA A 27 -13.62 -14.97 -1.49
N GLN A 28 -14.37 -13.95 -1.03
CA GLN A 28 -15.74 -13.70 -1.46
C GLN A 28 -15.80 -13.30 -2.94
N ILE A 29 -14.90 -12.43 -3.40
CA ILE A 29 -14.79 -12.01 -4.80
C ILE A 29 -14.45 -13.22 -5.67
N SER A 30 -13.45 -14.01 -5.29
CA SER A 30 -13.06 -15.24 -6.01
C SER A 30 -14.21 -16.25 -6.11
N ALA A 31 -15.03 -16.36 -5.07
CA ALA A 31 -16.19 -17.26 -5.07
C ALA A 31 -17.34 -16.74 -5.96
N ALA A 32 -17.53 -15.41 -6.02
CA ALA A 32 -18.55 -14.77 -6.83
C ALA A 32 -18.15 -14.68 -8.31
N GLU A 33 -16.88 -14.45 -8.60
CA GLU A 33 -16.30 -14.28 -9.94
C GLU A 33 -15.09 -15.19 -10.14
N PRO A 34 -15.28 -16.47 -10.56
CA PRO A 34 -14.18 -17.44 -10.71
C PRO A 34 -13.14 -17.09 -11.77
N ASN A 35 -13.45 -16.15 -12.68
CA ASN A 35 -12.54 -15.66 -13.71
C ASN A 35 -11.82 -14.36 -13.30
N TRP A 36 -12.03 -13.88 -12.07
CA TRP A 36 -11.31 -12.73 -11.54
C TRP A 36 -9.82 -13.07 -11.47
N ASP A 37 -8.99 -12.20 -12.05
CA ASP A 37 -7.56 -12.42 -12.04
C ASP A 37 -7.04 -12.15 -10.62
N PRO A 38 -6.32 -13.10 -9.99
CA PRO A 38 -5.80 -12.93 -8.64
C PRO A 38 -4.88 -11.71 -8.45
N GLN A 39 -4.36 -11.14 -9.53
CA GLN A 39 -3.59 -9.89 -9.49
C GLN A 39 -4.47 -8.66 -9.18
N ASP A 40 -5.79 -8.73 -9.40
CA ASP A 40 -6.76 -7.67 -9.06
C ASP A 40 -7.27 -7.73 -7.61
N HIS A 41 -6.81 -8.69 -6.82
CA HIS A 41 -7.22 -8.83 -5.42
C HIS A 41 -6.74 -7.66 -4.55
N PHE A 42 -7.55 -7.31 -3.55
CA PHE A 42 -7.22 -6.26 -2.59
C PHE A 42 -5.92 -6.56 -1.86
N CYS A 43 -5.69 -7.80 -1.43
CA CYS A 43 -4.43 -8.18 -0.79
C CYS A 43 -3.22 -7.96 -1.71
N THR A 44 -3.34 -8.26 -3.00
CA THR A 44 -2.25 -8.10 -3.97
C THR A 44 -1.92 -6.61 -4.16
N HIS A 45 -2.94 -5.78 -4.37
CA HIS A 45 -2.77 -4.34 -4.53
C HIS A 45 -2.26 -3.66 -3.26
N LEU A 46 -2.78 -4.04 -2.10
CA LEU A 46 -2.33 -3.49 -0.82
C LEU A 46 -0.86 -3.86 -0.54
N ALA A 47 -0.48 -5.11 -0.79
CA ALA A 47 0.91 -5.54 -0.66
C ALA A 47 1.84 -4.72 -1.58
N ALA A 48 1.46 -4.51 -2.83
CA ALA A 48 2.22 -3.70 -3.78
C ALA A 48 2.34 -2.24 -3.32
N LEU A 49 1.23 -1.61 -2.87
CA LEU A 49 1.25 -0.23 -2.39
C LEU A 49 2.13 -0.06 -1.14
N CYS A 50 2.10 -1.01 -0.20
CA CYS A 50 2.99 -0.97 0.97
C CYS A 50 4.46 -1.11 0.58
N ALA A 51 4.79 -2.04 -0.33
CA ALA A 51 6.15 -2.23 -0.81
C ALA A 51 6.65 -0.99 -1.57
N ASP A 52 5.84 -0.44 -2.48
CA ASP A 52 6.18 0.76 -3.24
C ASP A 52 6.37 1.96 -2.32
N THR A 53 5.52 2.15 -1.31
CA THR A 53 5.70 3.23 -0.32
C THR A 53 7.05 3.13 0.37
N ALA A 54 7.39 1.94 0.87
CA ALA A 54 8.66 1.72 1.54
C ALA A 54 9.85 1.94 0.60
N LEU A 55 9.75 1.51 -0.66
CA LEU A 55 10.77 1.72 -1.68
C LEU A 55 10.98 3.20 -2.05
N VAL A 56 9.89 3.96 -2.22
CA VAL A 56 9.99 5.39 -2.51
C VAL A 56 10.68 6.13 -1.37
N MET A 57 10.42 5.72 -0.13
CA MET A 57 11.03 6.33 1.04
C MET A 57 12.49 5.93 1.18
N LEU A 58 12.81 4.63 1.23
CA LEU A 58 14.20 4.16 1.37
C LEU A 58 15.11 4.59 0.21
N GLY A 59 14.57 4.72 -1.01
CA GLY A 59 15.32 5.19 -2.17
C GLY A 59 15.31 6.71 -2.33
N ALA A 60 14.94 7.48 -1.29
CA ALA A 60 14.66 8.89 -1.46
C ALA A 60 15.87 9.78 -1.67
N ASP A 61 17.02 9.33 -1.19
CA ASP A 61 18.32 9.95 -1.32
C ASP A 61 19.11 9.42 -2.54
N HIS A 62 18.49 8.53 -3.34
CA HIS A 62 19.07 7.81 -4.48
C HIS A 62 20.15 6.79 -4.11
N GLU A 63 20.30 6.47 -2.83
CA GLU A 63 21.11 5.37 -2.35
C GLU A 63 20.18 4.34 -1.70
N LEU A 64 20.65 3.10 -1.59
CA LEU A 64 19.95 2.04 -0.87
C LEU A 64 21.05 1.26 -0.16
N SER A 65 21.09 1.38 1.15
CA SER A 65 22.07 0.68 1.96
C SER A 65 21.69 -0.79 2.12
N GLU A 66 22.68 -1.66 2.32
CA GLU A 66 22.46 -3.08 2.61
C GLU A 66 21.53 -3.31 3.83
N PRO A 67 21.63 -2.56 4.93
CA PRO A 67 20.68 -2.65 6.06
C PRO A 67 19.22 -2.31 5.71
N GLU A 68 18.99 -1.30 4.87
CA GLU A 68 17.66 -0.91 4.41
C GLU A 68 17.02 -1.99 3.54
N LEU A 69 17.82 -2.58 2.65
CA LEU A 69 17.41 -3.73 1.84
C LEU A 69 17.04 -4.92 2.71
N VAL A 70 17.85 -5.24 3.73
CA VAL A 70 17.54 -6.32 4.69
C VAL A 70 16.25 -6.02 5.45
N ALA A 71 16.04 -4.77 5.89
CA ALA A 71 14.83 -4.37 6.58
C ALA A 71 13.58 -4.47 5.70
N PHE A 72 13.68 -3.99 4.46
CA PHE A 72 12.64 -4.09 3.44
C PHE A 72 12.24 -5.55 3.15
N ASN A 73 13.22 -6.41 2.87
CA ASN A 73 12.99 -7.84 2.61
C ASN A 73 12.40 -8.54 3.84
N THR A 74 12.86 -8.20 5.04
CA THR A 74 12.32 -8.72 6.30
C THR A 74 10.87 -8.31 6.50
N LEU A 75 10.52 -7.06 6.18
CA LEU A 75 9.17 -6.55 6.34
C LEU A 75 8.19 -7.25 5.39
N PHE A 76 8.55 -7.35 4.10
CA PHE A 76 7.64 -7.84 3.05
C PHE A 76 7.80 -9.32 2.67
N ALA A 77 8.73 -10.04 3.32
CA ALA A 77 9.00 -11.46 3.05
C ALA A 77 9.46 -11.75 1.62
N LEU A 78 10.01 -10.77 0.91
CA LEU A 78 10.51 -10.97 -0.44
C LEU A 78 11.76 -11.84 -0.34
N HIS A 79 11.69 -13.07 -0.85
CA HIS A 79 12.86 -13.94 -0.91
C HIS A 79 13.89 -13.30 -1.83
N GLU A 80 15.06 -12.98 -1.27
CA GLU A 80 16.19 -12.36 -1.95
C GLU A 80 16.63 -13.20 -3.13
N THR A 81 16.18 -12.81 -4.32
CA THR A 81 16.84 -13.20 -5.56
C THR A 81 17.62 -11.98 -6.05
N PRO A 82 18.87 -12.14 -6.53
CA PRO A 82 19.68 -11.03 -7.05
C PRO A 82 18.99 -10.22 -8.17
N GLN A 83 18.03 -10.82 -8.88
CA GLN A 83 17.18 -10.14 -9.88
C GLN A 83 16.21 -9.13 -9.25
N SER A 84 15.72 -9.38 -8.03
CA SER A 84 14.84 -8.48 -7.27
C SER A 84 15.53 -7.16 -6.90
N LEU A 85 16.81 -7.22 -6.55
CA LEU A 85 17.59 -6.03 -6.16
C LEU A 85 17.92 -5.13 -7.35
N ALA A 86 18.25 -5.72 -8.50
CA ALA A 86 18.47 -4.98 -9.74
C ALA A 86 17.18 -4.30 -10.22
N SER A 87 16.03 -4.97 -10.14
CA SER A 87 14.73 -4.36 -10.47
C SER A 87 14.32 -3.26 -9.49
N MET A 88 14.68 -3.35 -8.20
CA MET A 88 14.41 -2.31 -7.21
C MET A 88 15.25 -1.05 -7.46
N ALA A 89 16.54 -1.21 -7.78
CA ALA A 89 17.41 -0.09 -8.15
C ALA A 89 16.96 0.59 -9.47
N GLU A 90 16.52 -0.20 -10.44
CA GLU A 90 15.96 0.29 -11.71
C GLU A 90 14.63 1.04 -11.47
N TRP A 91 13.79 0.57 -10.54
CA TRP A 91 12.57 1.25 -10.12
C TRP A 91 12.85 2.62 -9.47
N ILE A 92 13.84 2.69 -8.57
CA ILE A 92 14.28 3.95 -7.93
C ILE A 92 14.83 4.94 -8.96
N SER A 93 15.42 4.46 -10.06
CA SER A 93 15.90 5.34 -11.13
C SER A 93 14.79 5.97 -11.98
N GLN A 94 13.54 5.46 -11.91
CA GLN A 94 12.37 5.92 -12.70
C GLN A 94 11.32 6.66 -11.84
N ARG A 95 11.74 7.15 -10.67
CA ARG A 95 10.89 7.57 -9.53
C ARG A 95 9.80 8.60 -9.81
N GLU A 96 10.06 9.63 -10.61
CA GLU A 96 9.08 10.71 -10.87
C GLU A 96 7.83 10.19 -11.61
N VAL A 97 8.01 9.29 -12.58
CA VAL A 97 6.90 8.63 -13.29
C VAL A 97 6.21 7.61 -12.38
N ALA A 98 6.98 6.99 -11.48
CA ALA A 98 6.48 6.01 -10.53
C ALA A 98 5.62 6.65 -9.41
N GLU A 99 5.88 7.90 -9.03
CA GLU A 99 5.18 8.58 -7.92
C GLU A 99 3.74 8.98 -8.28
N ALA A 100 3.53 9.61 -9.45
CA ALA A 100 2.19 9.98 -9.90
C ALA A 100 1.30 8.74 -10.11
N GLU A 101 1.88 7.67 -10.66
CA GLU A 101 1.17 6.41 -10.84
C GLU A 101 0.95 5.66 -9.51
N PHE A 102 1.87 5.78 -8.55
CA PHE A 102 1.66 5.31 -7.19
C PHE A 102 0.46 5.99 -6.54
N PHE A 103 0.36 7.32 -6.59
CA PHE A 103 -0.79 8.03 -6.01
C PHE A 103 -2.10 7.69 -6.72
N ASN A 104 -2.10 7.50 -8.05
CA ASN A 104 -3.28 7.03 -8.76
C ASN A 104 -3.74 5.65 -8.28
N ARG A 105 -2.81 4.70 -8.09
CA ARG A 105 -3.14 3.36 -7.57
C ARG A 105 -3.62 3.42 -6.12
N LEU A 106 -3.03 4.28 -5.30
CA LEU A 106 -3.47 4.50 -3.92
C LEU A 106 -4.90 5.08 -3.90
N ASP A 107 -5.18 6.12 -4.67
CA ASP A 107 -6.51 6.75 -4.75
C ASP A 107 -7.58 5.72 -5.20
N ARG A 108 -7.28 4.84 -6.17
CA ARG A 108 -8.18 3.76 -6.61
C ARG A 108 -8.42 2.70 -5.54
N PHE A 109 -7.36 2.29 -4.85
CA PHE A 109 -7.46 1.33 -3.75
C PHE A 109 -8.32 1.89 -2.62
N MET A 110 -8.06 3.14 -2.22
CA MET A 110 -8.79 3.84 -1.18
C MET A 110 -10.27 3.96 -1.50
N LEU A 111 -10.61 4.39 -2.72
CA LEU A 111 -12.00 4.47 -3.16
C LEU A 111 -12.70 3.11 -3.14
N SER A 112 -12.06 2.07 -3.69
CA SER A 112 -12.62 0.73 -3.74
C SER A 112 -12.81 0.12 -2.35
N SER A 113 -11.85 0.34 -1.45
CA SER A 113 -11.89 -0.12 -0.06
C SER A 113 -13.00 0.58 0.73
N SER A 114 -13.12 1.90 0.61
CA SER A 114 -14.16 2.67 1.30
C SER A 114 -15.56 2.28 0.86
N LEU A 115 -15.76 1.97 -0.43
CA LEU A 115 -17.04 1.47 -0.96
C LEU A 115 -17.44 0.12 -0.33
N VAL A 116 -16.46 -0.74 -0.05
CA VAL A 116 -16.70 -2.03 0.62
C VAL A 116 -16.95 -1.83 2.12
N ASP A 117 -16.20 -0.93 2.77
CA ASP A 117 -16.35 -0.62 4.20
C ASP A 117 -17.74 -0.06 4.53
N ALA A 118 -18.23 0.90 3.75
CA ALA A 118 -19.56 1.49 3.95
C ALA A 118 -20.69 0.46 3.89
N ARG A 119 -20.49 -0.64 3.14
CA ARG A 119 -21.49 -1.71 2.98
C ARG A 119 -21.41 -2.76 4.07
N SER A 120 -20.18 -3.08 4.49
CA SER A 120 -19.94 -4.12 5.50
C SER A 120 -19.93 -3.56 6.92
N GLY A 121 -20.02 -2.24 7.09
CA GLY A 121 -19.95 -1.57 8.39
C GLY A 121 -18.58 -1.68 9.05
N SER A 122 -17.54 -1.97 8.26
CA SER A 122 -16.16 -2.09 8.72
C SER A 122 -15.38 -0.80 8.53
N GLN A 123 -14.18 -0.76 9.12
CA GLN A 123 -13.27 0.38 9.06
C GLN A 123 -11.87 -0.06 8.56
N ARG A 124 -11.81 -1.00 7.61
CA ARG A 124 -10.53 -1.54 7.10
C ARG A 124 -9.65 -0.45 6.51
N THR A 125 -10.28 0.50 5.82
CA THR A 125 -9.61 1.58 5.14
C THR A 125 -8.91 2.53 6.13
N LEU A 126 -9.49 2.75 7.32
CA LEU A 126 -8.82 3.53 8.38
C LEU A 126 -7.56 2.82 8.88
N GLU A 127 -7.61 1.51 9.06
CA GLU A 127 -6.42 0.72 9.46
C GLU A 127 -5.32 0.77 8.39
N VAL A 128 -5.68 0.78 7.10
CA VAL A 128 -4.73 0.95 6.00
C VAL A 128 -4.05 2.32 6.07
N LEU A 129 -4.82 3.39 6.30
CA LEU A 129 -4.28 4.74 6.41
C LEU A 129 -3.32 4.89 7.59
N ASP A 130 -3.71 4.36 8.75
CA ASP A 130 -2.86 4.38 9.95
C ASP A 130 -1.58 3.55 9.73
N PHE A 131 -1.67 2.45 8.99
CA PHE A 131 -0.51 1.67 8.61
C PHE A 131 0.43 2.44 7.67
N PHE A 132 -0.06 3.13 6.63
CA PHE A 132 0.79 3.93 5.75
C PHE A 132 1.51 5.05 6.49
N LYS A 133 0.84 5.72 7.44
CA LYS A 133 1.47 6.70 8.33
C LYS A 133 2.57 6.06 9.19
N SER A 134 2.29 4.90 9.76
CA SER A 134 3.26 4.17 10.60
C SER A 134 4.44 3.60 9.78
N LEU A 135 4.21 3.19 8.54
CA LEU A 135 5.23 2.66 7.64
C LEU A 135 6.26 3.74 7.30
N GLY A 136 5.83 4.97 7.08
CA GLY A 136 6.77 6.06 6.84
C GLY A 136 7.65 6.39 8.04
N GLN A 137 7.10 6.32 9.25
CA GLN A 137 7.87 6.45 10.48
C GLN A 137 8.85 5.27 10.68
N LEU A 138 8.46 4.07 10.29
CA LEU A 138 9.32 2.89 10.37
C LEU A 138 10.55 3.03 9.46
N VAL A 139 10.34 3.48 8.22
CA VAL A 139 11.42 3.72 7.26
C VAL A 139 12.40 4.77 7.79
N ALA A 140 11.88 5.88 8.33
CA ALA A 140 12.69 6.91 8.98
C ALA A 140 13.59 6.40 10.13
N LEU A 141 13.14 5.36 10.84
CA LEU A 141 13.89 4.74 11.93
C LEU A 141 14.92 3.72 11.43
N ILE A 142 14.73 3.14 10.24
CA ILE A 142 15.64 2.18 9.63
C ILE A 142 16.88 2.88 9.06
N ASP A 143 16.70 4.06 8.45
CA ASP A 143 17.76 4.82 7.79
C ASP A 143 18.72 5.53 8.80
N GLU A 144 18.35 5.64 10.09
CA GLU A 144 19.07 6.43 11.13
C GLU A 144 19.23 7.94 10.79
N ARG A 145 19.06 8.34 9.53
CA ARG A 145 19.20 9.70 8.98
C ARG A 145 18.01 10.04 8.10
N TYR A 146 16.91 10.44 8.73
CA TYR A 146 15.75 10.89 7.98
C TYR A 146 16.07 12.06 7.04
N HIS A 147 16.11 11.79 5.74
CA HIS A 147 16.50 12.74 4.72
C HIS A 147 15.36 13.72 4.41
N GLN A 148 15.70 14.92 3.95
CA GLN A 148 14.70 15.94 3.61
C GLN A 148 13.76 15.48 2.47
N SER A 149 14.24 14.64 1.56
CA SER A 149 13.45 14.05 0.47
C SER A 149 12.46 12.99 0.97
N GLU A 150 12.83 12.19 1.98
CA GLU A 150 11.91 11.25 2.65
C GLU A 150 10.82 11.99 3.40
N ASP A 151 11.19 13.03 4.17
CA ASP A 151 10.22 13.88 4.89
C ASP A 151 9.26 14.56 3.92
N HIS A 152 9.76 15.02 2.78
CA HIS A 152 8.91 15.63 1.76
C HIS A 152 7.87 14.64 1.21
N PHE A 153 8.30 13.45 0.79
CA PHE A 153 7.39 12.42 0.28
C PHE A 153 6.41 11.95 1.36
N TYR A 154 6.88 11.71 2.59
CA TYR A 154 6.03 11.29 3.70
C TYR A 154 4.93 12.32 4.02
N ARG A 155 5.27 13.61 4.00
CA ARG A 155 4.29 14.70 4.18
C ARG A 155 3.28 14.72 3.05
N GLN A 156 3.72 14.62 1.79
CA GLN A 156 2.82 14.53 0.64
C GLN A 156 1.88 13.32 0.73
N LEU A 157 2.41 12.16 1.13
CA LEU A 157 1.60 10.97 1.38
C LEU A 157 0.54 11.22 2.46
N CYS A 158 0.91 11.82 3.58
CA CYS A 158 -0.04 12.15 4.66
C CYS A 158 -1.09 13.17 4.21
N GLU A 159 -0.68 14.26 3.58
CA GLU A 159 -1.58 15.30 3.06
C GLU A 159 -2.55 14.73 2.02
N ARG A 160 -2.06 13.86 1.14
CA ARG A 160 -2.88 13.21 0.12
C ARG A 160 -3.86 12.22 0.73
N ILE A 161 -3.41 11.41 1.69
CA ILE A 161 -4.28 10.51 2.46
C ILE A 161 -5.42 11.30 3.10
N GLU A 162 -5.13 12.43 3.74
CA GLU A 162 -6.15 13.25 4.40
C GLU A 162 -7.11 13.92 3.40
N ALA A 163 -6.58 14.48 2.31
CA ALA A 163 -7.39 15.14 1.28
C ALA A 163 -8.25 14.15 0.48
N SER A 164 -7.66 13.03 0.04
CA SER A 164 -8.37 11.97 -0.70
C SER A 164 -9.42 11.32 0.19
N TRP A 165 -9.16 11.11 1.48
CA TRP A 165 -10.13 10.53 2.40
C TRP A 165 -11.42 11.36 2.49
N GLN A 166 -11.29 12.68 2.66
CA GLN A 166 -12.47 13.55 2.73
C GLN A 166 -13.30 13.52 1.45
N GLN A 167 -12.65 13.42 0.29
CA GLN A 167 -13.34 13.35 -1.01
C GLN A 167 -13.99 11.98 -1.24
N VAL A 168 -13.30 10.90 -0.87
CA VAL A 168 -13.82 9.54 -0.98
C VAL A 168 -15.00 9.32 -0.04
N ASP A 169 -14.93 9.80 1.20
CA ASP A 169 -16.02 9.67 2.17
C ASP A 169 -17.30 10.37 1.68
N ASN A 170 -17.17 11.60 1.15
CA ASN A 170 -18.28 12.33 0.54
C ASN A 170 -18.87 11.57 -0.66
N PHE A 171 -18.02 11.05 -1.56
CA PHE A 171 -18.47 10.31 -2.75
C PHE A 171 -19.19 9.00 -2.39
N VAL A 172 -18.69 8.25 -1.41
CA VAL A 172 -19.27 6.99 -0.97
C VAL A 172 -20.65 7.19 -0.35
N HIS A 173 -20.86 8.28 0.39
CA HIS A 173 -22.17 8.64 0.95
C HIS A 173 -23.20 9.03 -0.12
N GLU A 174 -22.75 9.51 -1.28
CA GLU A 174 -23.62 9.97 -2.38
C GLU A 174 -23.89 8.88 -3.45
N ALA A 175 -23.17 7.76 -3.42
CA ALA A 175 -23.24 6.73 -4.47
C ALA A 175 -24.20 5.56 -4.16
N GLU A 176 -25.26 5.39 -4.97
CA GLU A 176 -26.09 4.18 -5.05
C GLU A 176 -26.06 3.56 -6.48
N PRO A 177 -25.88 2.23 -6.72
CA PRO A 177 -25.09 1.22 -6.02
C PRO A 177 -23.94 0.58 -6.86
N ALA A 178 -22.89 0.11 -6.16
CA ALA A 178 -22.08 -1.12 -6.36
C ALA A 178 -21.02 -1.19 -7.47
N LEU A 179 -20.11 -0.22 -7.54
CA LEU A 179 -18.93 -0.31 -8.39
C LEU A 179 -17.72 -0.65 -7.50
N VAL A 180 -17.07 -1.79 -7.71
CA VAL A 180 -15.68 -1.95 -7.24
C VAL A 180 -14.83 -1.68 -8.47
N LEU A 181 -13.91 -0.72 -8.36
CA LEU A 181 -13.08 -0.35 -9.49
C LEU A 181 -12.06 -1.48 -9.71
N ASP A 182 -11.84 -1.81 -10.97
CA ASP A 182 -10.64 -2.50 -11.40
C ASP A 182 -9.43 -1.67 -10.96
N LEU A 183 -8.61 -2.25 -10.10
CA LEU A 183 -7.50 -1.57 -9.46
C LEU A 183 -6.32 -1.37 -10.43
N ARG A 184 -6.24 -2.10 -11.55
CA ARG A 184 -5.20 -1.93 -12.58
C ARG A 184 -5.49 -0.80 -13.55
N ASN A 185 -6.71 -0.72 -14.08
CA ASN A 185 -7.04 0.23 -15.14
C ASN A 185 -8.11 1.27 -14.76
N GLY A 186 -8.68 1.18 -13.55
CA GLY A 186 -9.73 2.10 -13.08
C GLY A 186 -11.08 1.89 -13.76
N SER A 187 -11.23 0.81 -14.54
CA SER A 187 -12.52 0.45 -15.14
C SER A 187 -13.51 0.05 -14.06
N GLN A 188 -14.79 0.29 -14.35
CA GLN A 188 -15.85 0.00 -13.42
C GLN A 188 -16.32 -1.42 -13.62
N SER A 189 -16.08 -2.28 -12.64
CA SER A 189 -16.68 -3.61 -12.59
C SER A 189 -17.77 -3.61 -11.52
N LEU A 190 -18.99 -3.97 -11.94
CA LEU A 190 -20.15 -3.99 -11.06
C LEU A 190 -20.08 -5.22 -10.14
N TYR A 191 -19.48 -5.05 -8.97
CA TYR A 191 -19.46 -6.09 -7.93
C TYR A 191 -20.65 -5.90 -6.98
N ARG A 192 -21.66 -6.76 -7.11
CA ARG A 192 -22.68 -6.90 -6.08
C ARG A 192 -22.18 -7.83 -4.99
N LEU A 193 -21.62 -7.26 -3.93
CA LEU A 193 -21.57 -7.94 -2.64
C LEU A 193 -23.02 -8.18 -2.19
N ALA A 194 -23.39 -9.45 -2.05
CA ALA A 194 -24.74 -9.91 -1.70
C ALA A 194 -25.09 -9.63 -0.24
#